data_AF-A0A2K4ZL91-F1
#
_entry.id   AF-A0A2K4ZL91-F1
#
_cell.length_a   1.000
_cell.length_b   1.000
_cell.length_c   1.000
_cell.angle_alpha   90.00
_cell.angle_beta   90.00
_cell.angle_gamma   90.00
#
_symmetry.space_group_name_H-M   'P 1'
#
loop_
_entity.id
_entity.type
_entity.pdbx_description
1 polymer ?
#
loop_
_entity_poly.entity_id
_entity_poly.type
_entity_poly.pdbx_seq_one_letter_code
_entity_poly.pdbx_strand_id
1 'polypeptide(L)'
;MNYEEIIRRLREPFNGREIEWKIQVTSQDKQRGMAVAYMDARAVQKRLDETVGPFNWKNVYSLWHDNSQICGISIFYDERKEWVTKFDGAENSDFEPIKGGLSDSFKRAASVWGIGRYLYEMEGVWVEIEARGRSFVIKQNEYVRLEREYNAMLNRIFGARPAQQGNPSGQAPAANTRQTQAASVSNARQAQTASAANARQTQAAPAANSRQAQAAQATNTEANAGRAAASPAYDYQVRSIRPSGKSSQFLEMVDRRGSVVKAYIRATDQSIKAGACLNNVQIEKKNGNYGEYNLISAYQLAA
;
A
#
# COMPACT_ATOMS: atom_id res chain seq x y z
N MET A 1 7.93 -18.38 7.44
CA MET A 1 9.21 -17.82 6.94
C MET A 1 9.91 -17.21 8.14
N ASN A 2 11.21 -17.46 8.33
CA ASN A 2 11.94 -16.84 9.45
C ASN A 2 12.17 -15.34 9.18
N TYR A 3 12.51 -14.57 10.22
CA TYR A 3 12.64 -13.12 10.10
C TYR A 3 13.74 -12.69 9.11
N GLU A 4 14.86 -13.42 9.06
CA GLU A 4 15.98 -13.11 8.16
C GLU A 4 15.56 -13.21 6.68
N GLU A 5 14.82 -14.26 6.32
CA GLU A 5 14.32 -14.43 4.95
C GLU A 5 13.25 -13.37 4.59
N ILE A 6 12.40 -12.97 5.55
CA ILE A 6 11.45 -11.86 5.35
C ILE A 6 12.23 -10.59 5.02
N ILE A 7 13.19 -10.20 5.86
CA ILE A 7 13.99 -8.98 5.64
C ILE A 7 14.77 -9.05 4.34
N ARG A 8 15.34 -10.20 3.99
CA ARG A 8 16.04 -10.42 2.72
C ARG A 8 15.11 -10.13 1.53
N ARG A 9 13.91 -10.72 1.50
CA ARG A 9 12.92 -10.53 0.43
C ARG A 9 12.38 -9.11 0.35
N LEU A 10 12.10 -8.48 1.49
CA LEU A 10 11.67 -7.07 1.51
C LEU A 10 12.71 -6.14 0.89
N ARG A 11 14.00 -6.46 1.03
CA ARG A 11 15.13 -5.66 0.51
C ARG A 11 15.52 -5.98 -0.93
N GLU A 12 14.90 -6.97 -1.58
CA GLU A 12 15.22 -7.29 -2.98
C GLU A 12 14.97 -6.08 -3.89
N PRO A 13 15.83 -5.82 -4.88
CA PRO A 13 15.62 -4.70 -5.80
C PRO A 13 14.35 -4.92 -6.61
N PHE A 14 13.63 -3.83 -6.89
CA PHE A 14 12.53 -3.80 -7.84
C PHE A 14 13.04 -3.99 -9.28
N ASN A 15 12.20 -4.56 -10.14
CA ASN A 15 12.45 -4.51 -11.57
C ASN A 15 12.47 -3.06 -12.05
N GLY A 16 13.27 -2.72 -13.06
CA GLY A 16 13.29 -1.36 -13.63
C GLY A 16 11.92 -0.84 -14.08
N ARG A 17 11.00 -1.74 -14.42
CA ARG A 17 9.60 -1.40 -14.78
C ARG A 17 8.68 -1.08 -13.60
N GLU A 18 9.08 -1.45 -12.38
CA GLU A 18 8.36 -1.16 -11.14
C GLU A 18 8.86 0.15 -10.47
N ILE A 19 9.89 0.77 -11.06
CA ILE A 19 10.43 2.06 -10.64
C ILE A 19 9.82 3.17 -11.50
N GLU A 20 9.38 4.22 -10.82
CA GLU A 20 8.92 5.44 -11.45
C GLU A 20 9.97 6.55 -11.32
N TRP A 21 9.86 7.54 -12.20
CA TRP A 21 10.78 8.66 -12.28
C TRP A 21 10.02 9.97 -12.15
N LYS A 22 10.51 10.86 -11.29
CA LYS A 22 9.96 12.21 -11.13
C LYS A 22 11.04 13.25 -11.32
N ILE A 23 10.63 14.41 -11.81
CA ILE A 23 11.50 15.58 -11.88
C ILE A 23 11.53 16.23 -10.50
N GLN A 24 12.72 16.34 -9.91
CA GLN A 24 12.92 17.00 -8.62
C GLN A 24 13.21 18.49 -8.78
N VAL A 25 14.10 18.84 -9.72
CA VAL A 25 14.48 20.21 -10.04
C VAL A 25 14.60 20.39 -11.55
N THR A 26 14.38 21.60 -12.05
CA THR A 26 14.53 21.94 -13.47
C THR A 26 15.71 22.89 -13.67
N SER A 27 16.34 22.81 -14.83
CA SER A 27 17.35 23.80 -15.26
C SER A 27 16.73 25.19 -15.42
N GLN A 28 17.58 26.22 -15.44
CA GLN A 28 17.13 27.62 -15.56
C GLN A 28 16.40 27.89 -16.89
N ASP A 29 16.85 27.27 -17.98
CA ASP A 29 16.22 27.33 -19.31
C ASP A 29 15.01 26.40 -19.47
N LYS A 30 14.68 25.60 -18.44
CA LYS A 30 13.58 24.63 -18.38
C LYS A 30 13.62 23.57 -19.50
N GLN A 31 14.78 23.32 -20.10
CA GLN A 31 14.97 22.28 -21.11
C GLN A 31 15.37 20.93 -20.51
N ARG A 32 15.92 20.95 -19.28
CA ARG A 32 16.35 19.75 -18.56
C ARG A 32 15.75 19.68 -17.16
N GLY A 33 15.61 18.45 -16.67
CA GLY A 33 15.17 18.16 -15.31
C GLY A 33 16.06 17.11 -14.67
N MET A 34 16.25 17.21 -13.35
CA MET A 34 16.86 16.17 -12.56
C MET A 34 15.82 15.10 -12.26
N ALA A 35 15.92 13.95 -12.94
CA ALA A 35 15.07 12.80 -12.70
C ALA A 35 15.59 12.00 -11.49
N VAL A 36 14.71 11.71 -10.54
CA VAL A 36 15.00 10.86 -9.39
C VAL A 36 14.07 9.64 -9.40
N ALA A 37 14.65 8.47 -9.10
CA ALA A 37 13.93 7.22 -9.02
C ALA A 37 13.12 7.13 -7.72
N TYR A 38 11.91 6.58 -7.80
CA TYR A 38 11.12 6.24 -6.63
C TYR A 38 10.29 4.99 -6.90
N MET A 39 9.95 4.27 -5.83
CA MET A 39 9.10 3.08 -5.92
C MET A 39 7.62 3.46 -6.07
N ASP A 40 6.85 2.70 -6.85
CA ASP A 40 5.39 2.80 -6.86
C ASP A 40 4.78 2.18 -5.58
N ALA A 41 3.68 2.76 -5.09
CA ALA A 41 3.02 2.27 -3.88
C ALA A 41 2.40 0.87 -4.06
N ARG A 42 1.95 0.51 -5.27
CA ARG A 42 1.41 -0.83 -5.55
C ARG A 42 2.53 -1.86 -5.64
N ALA A 43 3.71 -1.47 -6.12
CA ALA A 43 4.89 -2.33 -6.09
C ALA A 43 5.27 -2.70 -4.65
N VAL A 44 5.19 -1.75 -3.72
CA VAL A 44 5.39 -2.00 -2.28
C VAL A 44 4.32 -2.95 -1.71
N GLN A 45 3.04 -2.74 -2.02
CA GLN A 45 1.95 -3.61 -1.57
C GLN A 45 2.14 -5.04 -2.07
N LYS A 46 2.43 -5.20 -3.36
CA LYS A 46 2.73 -6.49 -3.99
C LYS A 46 3.91 -7.17 -3.29
N ARG A 47 5.00 -6.44 -3.00
CA ARG A 47 6.16 -7.00 -2.28
C ARG A 47 5.78 -7.50 -0.90
N LEU A 48 4.96 -6.76 -0.15
CA LEU A 48 4.47 -7.17 1.16
C LEU A 48 3.59 -8.42 1.07
N ASP A 49 2.64 -8.45 0.14
CA ASP A 49 1.77 -9.60 -0.12
C ASP A 49 2.57 -10.86 -0.49
N GLU A 50 3.55 -10.73 -1.38
CA GLU A 50 4.39 -11.85 -1.83
C GLU A 50 5.39 -12.34 -0.76
N THR A 51 5.81 -11.45 0.15
CA THR A 51 6.82 -11.79 1.16
C THR A 51 6.20 -12.39 2.40
N VAL A 52 5.18 -11.74 2.97
CA VAL A 52 4.59 -12.15 4.25
C VAL A 52 3.15 -12.66 4.10
N GLY A 53 2.48 -12.38 2.99
CA GLY A 53 1.06 -12.71 2.78
C GLY A 53 0.13 -11.56 3.18
N PRO A 54 -1.02 -11.39 2.51
CA PRO A 54 -1.91 -10.23 2.67
C PRO A 54 -2.53 -10.10 4.07
N PHE A 55 -2.54 -11.18 4.87
CA PHE A 55 -3.03 -11.16 6.25
C PHE A 55 -1.93 -10.91 7.29
N ASN A 56 -0.65 -10.90 6.89
CA ASN A 56 0.50 -10.77 7.81
C ASN A 56 1.19 -9.42 7.69
N TRP A 57 0.58 -8.47 6.99
CA TRP A 57 0.93 -7.06 7.08
C TRP A 57 -0.34 -6.21 7.16
N LYS A 58 -0.18 -5.01 7.70
CA LYS A 58 -1.22 -3.97 7.71
C LYS A 58 -0.56 -2.61 7.74
N ASN A 59 -1.31 -1.58 7.39
CA ASN A 59 -0.87 -0.22 7.57
C ASN A 59 -1.94 0.61 8.31
N VAL A 60 -1.47 1.65 8.98
CA VAL A 60 -2.31 2.65 9.65
C VAL A 60 -1.86 4.03 9.18
N TYR A 61 -2.83 4.92 8.99
CA TYR A 61 -2.56 6.32 8.72
C TYR A 61 -3.07 7.17 9.88
N SER A 62 -2.30 8.19 10.23
CA SER A 62 -2.72 9.22 11.18
C SER A 62 -2.36 10.59 10.60
N LEU A 63 -3.29 11.53 10.71
CA LEU A 63 -3.00 12.93 10.43
C LEU A 63 -1.96 13.42 11.44
N TRP A 64 -0.93 14.10 10.96
CA TRP A 64 0.08 14.71 11.80
C TRP A 64 0.20 16.18 11.41
N HIS A 65 -0.20 17.08 12.31
CA HIS A 65 -0.35 18.50 11.97
C HIS A 65 -1.33 18.72 10.79
N ASP A 66 -1.65 19.96 10.44
CA ASP A 66 -2.73 20.26 9.48
C ASP A 66 -2.40 19.83 8.03
N ASN A 67 -1.12 19.60 7.72
CA ASN A 67 -0.63 19.39 6.37
C ASN A 67 0.33 18.21 6.20
N SER A 68 0.39 17.26 7.14
CA SER A 68 1.25 16.08 6.97
C SER A 68 0.58 14.78 7.41
N GLN A 69 1.07 13.67 6.88
CA GLN A 69 0.56 12.33 7.11
C GLN A 69 1.65 11.48 7.73
N ILE A 70 1.31 10.69 8.74
CA ILE A 70 2.15 9.62 9.27
C ILE A 70 1.55 8.28 8.83
N CYS A 71 2.40 7.40 8.33
CA CYS A 71 2.04 6.03 8.01
C CYS A 71 2.84 5.08 8.90
N GLY A 72 2.16 4.11 9.51
CA GLY A 72 2.77 2.96 10.14
C GLY A 72 2.54 1.71 9.30
N ILE A 73 3.59 0.95 8.99
CA ILE A 73 3.46 -0.40 8.42
C ILE A 73 3.82 -1.40 9.50
N SER A 74 2.89 -2.31 9.78
CA SER A 74 3.07 -3.43 10.70
C SER A 74 3.26 -4.73 9.94
N ILE A 75 4.24 -5.53 10.33
CA ILE A 75 4.44 -6.90 9.87
C ILE A 75 4.31 -7.83 11.07
N PHE A 76 3.57 -8.93 10.92
CA PHE A 76 3.40 -9.91 11.99
C PHE A 76 4.68 -10.72 12.16
N TYR A 77 5.25 -10.69 13.37
CA TYR A 77 6.44 -11.46 13.71
C TYR A 77 6.03 -12.76 14.40
N ASP A 78 6.01 -13.84 13.62
CA ASP A 78 5.44 -15.12 14.07
C ASP A 78 6.19 -15.75 15.25
N GLU A 79 7.52 -15.62 15.33
CA GLU A 79 8.33 -16.20 16.41
C GLU A 79 8.00 -15.57 17.78
N ARG A 80 7.73 -14.27 17.79
CA ARG A 80 7.35 -13.51 19.01
C ARG A 80 5.84 -13.36 19.18
N LYS A 81 5.04 -13.84 18.22
CA LYS A 81 3.57 -13.70 18.17
C LYS A 81 3.08 -12.27 18.39
N GLU A 82 3.77 -11.29 17.79
CA GLU A 82 3.48 -9.87 17.94
C GLU A 82 3.47 -9.12 16.60
N TRP A 83 2.87 -7.93 16.59
CA TRP A 83 2.96 -7.01 15.45
C TRP A 83 4.11 -6.02 15.69
N VAL A 84 5.10 -6.00 14.80
CA VAL A 84 6.15 -4.98 14.82
C VAL A 84 5.75 -3.88 13.84
N THR A 85 5.74 -2.63 14.28
CA THR A 85 5.33 -1.48 13.45
C THR A 85 6.48 -0.49 13.29
N LYS A 86 6.67 0.00 12.07
CA LYS A 86 7.61 1.09 11.76
C LYS A 86 6.85 2.24 11.12
N PHE A 87 7.21 3.46 11.52
CA PHE A 87 6.53 4.69 11.11
C PHE A 87 7.47 5.60 10.33
N ASP A 88 6.90 6.37 9.40
CA ASP A 88 7.50 7.54 8.77
C ASP A 88 6.37 8.50 8.33
N GLY A 89 6.71 9.71 7.94
CA GLY A 89 5.75 10.74 7.55
C GLY A 89 6.14 11.47 6.27
N ALA A 90 5.15 12.12 5.68
CA ALA A 90 5.32 13.01 4.55
C ALA A 90 4.36 14.19 4.65
N GLU A 91 4.81 15.35 4.18
CA GLU A 91 3.93 16.49 3.97
C GLU A 91 2.93 16.20 2.83
N ASN A 92 1.80 16.89 2.86
CA ASN A 92 0.84 16.87 1.77
C ASN A 92 1.50 17.49 0.51
N SER A 93 1.23 16.90 -0.64
CA SER A 93 1.78 17.37 -1.92
C SER A 93 1.12 18.65 -2.42
N ASP A 94 1.79 19.38 -3.31
CA ASP A 94 1.18 20.50 -4.03
C ASP A 94 0.10 20.06 -5.04
N PHE A 95 0.13 18.79 -5.45
CA PHE A 95 -0.81 18.16 -6.37
C PHE A 95 -1.53 16.98 -5.71
N GLU A 96 -2.86 17.00 -5.67
CA GLU A 96 -3.69 16.06 -4.89
C GLU A 96 -3.21 15.89 -3.43
N PRO A 97 -3.24 16.97 -2.61
CA PRO A 97 -2.42 17.09 -1.40
C PRO A 97 -2.50 15.92 -0.42
N ILE A 98 -3.73 15.49 -0.10
CA ILE A 98 -3.98 14.40 0.85
C ILE A 98 -3.51 13.06 0.28
N LYS A 99 -3.79 12.80 -1.00
CA LYS A 99 -3.44 11.53 -1.64
C LYS A 99 -1.94 11.39 -1.83
N GLY A 100 -1.26 12.48 -2.20
CA GLY A 100 0.20 12.49 -2.28
C GLY A 100 0.86 12.27 -0.92
N GLY A 101 0.40 12.96 0.13
CA GLY A 101 0.92 12.76 1.50
C GLY A 101 0.73 11.34 2.02
N LEU A 102 -0.44 10.73 1.80
CA LEU A 102 -0.70 9.33 2.19
C LEU A 102 0.20 8.36 1.42
N SER A 103 0.34 8.54 0.10
CA SER A 103 1.20 7.68 -0.73
C SER A 103 2.67 7.81 -0.36
N ASP A 104 3.15 9.02 -0.15
CA ASP A 104 4.56 9.26 0.16
C ASP A 104 4.92 8.78 1.57
N SER A 105 4.09 9.07 2.58
CA SER A 105 4.29 8.53 3.94
C SER A 105 4.30 7.00 3.95
N PHE A 106 3.45 6.33 3.16
CA PHE A 106 3.46 4.87 3.00
C PHE A 106 4.78 4.35 2.42
N LYS A 107 5.24 4.92 1.30
CA LYS A 107 6.52 4.53 0.67
C LYS A 107 7.72 4.78 1.59
N ARG A 108 7.68 5.85 2.37
CA ARG A 108 8.72 6.16 3.36
C ARG A 108 8.71 5.17 4.52
N ALA A 109 7.54 4.83 5.07
CA ALA A 109 7.40 3.78 6.09
C ALA A 109 7.90 2.41 5.57
N ALA A 110 7.64 2.08 4.30
CA ALA A 110 8.18 0.90 3.63
C ALA A 110 9.71 0.93 3.51
N SER A 111 10.29 2.11 3.27
CA SER A 111 11.74 2.31 3.27
C SER A 111 12.36 2.02 4.63
N VAL A 112 11.65 2.26 5.75
CA VAL A 112 12.12 1.88 7.11
C VAL A 112 12.17 0.35 7.32
N TRP A 113 11.35 -0.41 6.56
CA TRP A 113 11.47 -1.87 6.46
C TRP A 113 12.58 -2.34 5.52
N GLY A 114 13.16 -1.43 4.73
CA GLY A 114 14.23 -1.70 3.77
C GLY A 114 13.74 -1.87 2.33
N ILE A 115 12.43 -1.81 2.10
CA ILE A 115 11.82 -1.89 0.77
C ILE A 115 12.23 -0.63 -0.02
N GLY A 116 12.89 -0.82 -1.16
CA GLY A 116 13.32 0.29 -2.02
C GLY A 116 14.31 1.28 -1.38
N ARG A 117 14.90 0.98 -0.21
CA ARG A 117 15.83 1.89 0.48
C ARG A 117 17.07 2.20 -0.34
N TYR A 118 17.55 1.24 -1.13
CA TYR A 118 18.70 1.41 -2.03
C TYR A 118 18.46 2.49 -3.10
N LEU A 119 17.21 2.88 -3.38
CA LEU A 119 16.92 3.96 -4.32
C LEU A 119 17.44 5.32 -3.85
N TYR A 120 17.60 5.51 -2.54
CA TYR A 120 18.22 6.72 -1.98
C TYR A 120 19.72 6.81 -2.24
N GLU A 121 20.37 5.71 -2.64
CA GLU A 121 21.78 5.69 -3.04
C GLU A 121 21.95 6.05 -4.53
N MET A 122 20.86 6.16 -5.29
CA MET A 122 20.89 6.56 -6.69
C MET A 122 20.97 8.08 -6.82
N GLU A 123 22.03 8.56 -7.47
CA GLU A 123 22.13 9.96 -7.85
C GLU A 123 21.07 10.33 -8.89
N GLY A 124 20.59 11.57 -8.84
CA GLY A 124 19.67 12.08 -9.85
C GLY A 124 20.32 12.13 -11.24
N VAL A 125 19.53 11.86 -12.27
CA VAL A 125 19.98 11.88 -13.66
C VAL A 125 19.38 13.07 -14.39
N TRP A 126 20.24 13.95 -14.93
CA TRP A 126 19.77 15.04 -15.79
C TRP A 126 19.28 14.49 -17.14
N VAL A 127 18.01 14.77 -17.43
CA VAL A 127 17.30 14.31 -18.63
C VAL A 127 16.63 15.48 -19.34
N GLU A 128 16.37 15.32 -20.64
CA GLU A 128 15.51 16.23 -21.37
C GLU A 128 14.06 16.14 -20.89
N ILE A 129 13.41 17.29 -20.79
CA ILE A 129 12.02 17.41 -20.36
C ILE A 129 11.20 18.20 -21.39
N GLU A 130 9.88 18.06 -21.31
CA GLU A 130 8.93 18.87 -22.08
C GLU A 130 7.81 19.37 -21.17
N ALA A 131 7.24 20.52 -21.53
CA ALA A 131 6.15 21.13 -20.79
C ALA A 131 4.85 20.32 -20.99
N ARG A 132 4.15 20.04 -19.89
CA ARG A 132 2.83 19.41 -19.89
C ARG A 132 1.90 20.15 -18.93
N GLY A 133 1.09 21.05 -19.48
CA GLY A 133 0.23 21.91 -18.68
C GLY A 133 1.07 22.83 -17.78
N ARG A 134 0.88 22.72 -16.45
CA ARG A 134 1.63 23.50 -15.45
C ARG A 134 2.86 22.77 -14.90
N SER A 135 3.14 21.57 -15.39
CA SER A 135 4.26 20.74 -14.94
C SER A 135 5.18 20.36 -16.11
N PHE A 136 6.23 19.60 -15.79
CA PHE A 136 7.12 19.02 -16.77
C PHE A 136 6.99 17.50 -16.78
N VAL A 137 7.29 16.89 -17.91
CA VAL A 137 7.43 15.44 -18.05
C VAL A 137 8.77 15.12 -18.70
N ILE A 138 9.32 13.96 -18.35
CA ILE A 138 10.54 13.42 -18.96
C ILE A 138 10.20 12.99 -20.38
N LYS A 139 11.03 13.38 -21.36
CA LYS A 139 10.81 12.95 -22.75
C LYS A 139 10.93 11.43 -22.89
N GLN A 140 10.12 10.84 -23.77
CA GLN A 140 10.01 9.38 -23.89
C GLN A 140 11.34 8.67 -24.25
N ASN A 141 12.22 9.34 -25.00
CA ASN A 141 13.53 8.81 -25.39
C ASN A 141 14.53 8.68 -24.22
N GLU A 142 14.32 9.39 -23.11
CA GLU A 142 15.22 9.35 -21.95
C GLU A 142 15.02 8.10 -21.08
N TYR A 143 13.87 7.43 -21.16
CA TYR A 143 13.58 6.26 -20.31
C TYR A 143 14.53 5.08 -20.54
N VAL A 144 15.04 4.90 -21.77
CA VAL A 144 16.05 3.87 -22.08
C VAL A 144 17.36 4.15 -21.33
N ARG A 145 17.73 5.42 -21.21
CA ARG A 145 18.91 5.85 -20.46
C ARG A 145 18.68 5.69 -18.96
N LEU A 146 17.53 6.13 -18.46
CA LEU A 146 17.16 5.99 -17.04
C LEU A 146 17.16 4.52 -16.57
N GLU A 147 16.62 3.61 -17.37
CA GLU A 147 16.68 2.17 -17.08
C GLU A 147 18.12 1.64 -17.07
N ARG A 148 18.98 2.10 -17.98
CA ARG A 148 20.39 1.74 -18.00
C ARG A 148 21.12 2.22 -16.74
N GLU A 149 20.93 3.47 -16.33
CA GLU A 149 21.55 4.02 -15.12
C GLU A 149 21.08 3.27 -13.87
N TYR A 150 19.79 2.94 -13.80
CA TYR A 150 19.22 2.14 -12.72
C TYR A 150 19.87 0.76 -12.63
N ASN A 151 19.95 0.04 -13.75
CA ASN A 151 20.56 -1.29 -13.80
C ASN A 151 22.08 -1.25 -13.52
N ALA A 152 22.78 -0.20 -13.96
CA ALA A 152 24.18 0.00 -13.64
C ALA A 152 24.40 0.21 -12.12
N MET A 153 23.53 1.00 -11.48
CA MET A 153 23.53 1.18 -10.03
C MET A 153 23.24 -0.15 -9.32
N LEU A 154 22.24 -0.92 -9.76
CA LEU A 154 21.96 -2.24 -9.16
C LEU A 154 23.15 -3.19 -9.26
N ASN A 155 23.85 -3.23 -10.40
CA ASN A 155 25.05 -4.05 -10.55
C ASN A 155 26.19 -3.59 -9.62
N ARG A 156 26.29 -2.30 -9.33
CA ARG A 156 27.29 -1.79 -8.37
C ARG A 156 26.95 -2.20 -6.94
N ILE A 157 25.70 -2.08 -6.52
CA ILE A 157 25.26 -2.36 -5.14
C ILE A 157 25.14 -3.87 -4.88
N PHE A 158 24.54 -4.61 -5.83
CA PHE A 158 24.15 -6.01 -5.65
C PHE A 158 24.94 -7.00 -6.52
N GLY A 159 25.67 -6.52 -7.54
CA GLY A 159 26.39 -7.38 -8.49
C GLY A 159 27.71 -7.95 -7.95
N ALA A 160 28.17 -7.52 -6.78
CA ALA A 160 29.34 -8.11 -6.13
C ALA A 160 28.96 -9.34 -5.30
N ARG A 161 28.94 -10.51 -5.94
CA ARG A 161 29.49 -11.72 -5.30
C ARG A 161 30.92 -11.85 -5.79
N PRO A 162 31.97 -11.67 -4.97
CA PRO A 162 33.21 -12.34 -5.29
C PRO A 162 32.88 -13.83 -5.32
N ALA A 163 32.89 -14.42 -6.52
CA ALA A 163 33.17 -15.84 -6.63
C ALA A 163 34.42 -16.08 -5.78
N GLN A 164 34.34 -17.06 -4.88
CA GLN A 164 35.49 -17.56 -4.15
C GLN A 164 36.69 -17.57 -5.10
N GLN A 165 37.75 -16.84 -4.75
CA GLN A 165 39.06 -17.01 -5.35
C GLN A 165 39.51 -18.44 -5.04
N GLY A 166 39.06 -19.40 -5.86
CA GLY A 166 39.74 -20.67 -6.03
C GLY A 166 41.03 -20.36 -6.74
N ASN A 167 42.14 -20.47 -6.01
CA ASN A 167 43.50 -20.37 -6.55
C ASN A 167 43.63 -21.21 -7.84
N PRO A 168 44.14 -20.64 -8.96
CA PRO A 168 44.59 -21.43 -10.08
C PRO A 168 46.04 -21.86 -9.82
N SER A 169 46.21 -23.03 -9.21
CA SER A 169 47.49 -23.74 -9.18
C SER A 169 47.25 -25.16 -9.63
N GLY A 170 47.69 -25.45 -10.86
CA GLY A 170 47.30 -26.63 -11.62
C GLY A 170 48.06 -27.90 -11.28
N GLN A 171 47.59 -28.99 -11.88
CA GLN A 171 48.35 -29.99 -12.64
C GLN A 171 47.38 -31.10 -13.06
N ALA A 172 47.36 -31.41 -14.35
CA ALA A 172 46.77 -32.64 -14.88
C ALA A 172 47.64 -33.84 -14.44
N PRO A 173 47.08 -35.08 -14.44
CA PRO A 173 47.26 -35.88 -15.65
C PRO A 173 46.09 -36.81 -16.05
N ALA A 174 45.95 -36.92 -17.38
CA ALA A 174 45.80 -38.12 -18.22
C ALA A 174 44.65 -39.16 -18.02
N ALA A 175 43.80 -39.20 -19.06
CA ALA A 175 43.49 -40.32 -19.97
C ALA A 175 42.77 -41.60 -19.47
N ASN A 176 41.54 -41.83 -19.98
CA ASN A 176 41.24 -42.86 -21.01
C ASN A 176 39.77 -42.77 -21.45
N THR A 177 39.47 -42.37 -22.70
CA THR A 177 39.13 -43.22 -23.87
C THR A 177 37.98 -44.21 -23.59
N ARG A 178 36.75 -43.98 -24.08
CA ARG A 178 36.13 -44.46 -25.35
C ARG A 178 34.61 -44.26 -25.16
N GLN A 179 33.72 -44.05 -26.12
CA GLN A 179 33.70 -44.13 -27.57
C GLN A 179 32.31 -43.61 -28.02
N THR A 180 32.26 -42.95 -29.19
CA THR A 180 31.20 -43.01 -30.23
C THR A 180 29.76 -42.61 -29.86
N GLN A 181 28.96 -41.90 -30.67
CA GLN A 181 28.98 -41.59 -32.11
C GLN A 181 27.88 -40.54 -32.39
N ALA A 182 28.11 -39.70 -33.42
CA ALA A 182 27.17 -39.23 -34.45
C ALA A 182 25.75 -38.72 -34.05
N ALA A 183 25.17 -37.67 -34.63
CA ALA A 183 25.54 -36.74 -35.68
C ALA A 183 24.51 -35.58 -35.68
N SER A 184 24.98 -34.43 -36.16
CA SER A 184 24.27 -33.34 -36.85
C SER A 184 22.75 -33.46 -37.06
N VAL A 185 22.01 -32.37 -36.76
CA VAL A 185 21.31 -31.63 -37.82
C VAL A 185 21.23 -30.14 -37.47
N SER A 186 21.63 -29.34 -38.45
CA SER A 186 21.60 -27.90 -38.58
C SER A 186 20.21 -27.33 -38.92
N ASN A 187 20.07 -26.03 -38.62
CA ASN A 187 19.27 -24.98 -39.27
C ASN A 187 18.35 -24.26 -38.27
N ALA A 188 18.65 -23.04 -37.82
CA ALA A 188 18.80 -21.77 -38.55
C ALA A 188 17.47 -21.10 -38.90
N ARG A 189 17.38 -19.82 -38.48
CA ARG A 189 16.48 -18.74 -38.93
C ARG A 189 15.02 -18.85 -38.47
N GLN A 190 14.26 -17.79 -38.23
CA GLN A 190 14.38 -16.33 -38.14
C GLN A 190 13.05 -15.93 -37.47
N ALA A 191 13.05 -15.18 -36.38
CA ALA A 191 12.88 -13.72 -36.34
C ALA A 191 11.52 -13.18 -36.84
N GLN A 192 10.95 -12.27 -36.02
CA GLN A 192 9.92 -11.25 -36.35
C GLN A 192 8.47 -11.76 -36.41
N THR A 193 7.42 -11.09 -35.89
CA THR A 193 7.22 -9.67 -35.54
C THR A 193 5.94 -9.50 -34.70
N ALA A 194 5.91 -8.35 -34.01
CA ALA A 194 4.82 -7.62 -33.38
C ALA A 194 3.37 -7.91 -33.84
N SER A 195 2.39 -7.74 -32.94
CA SER A 195 1.65 -6.47 -32.80
C SER A 195 0.39 -6.60 -31.91
N ALA A 196 -0.01 -5.45 -31.37
CA ALA A 196 -1.07 -5.23 -30.40
C ALA A 196 -2.48 -5.38 -30.99
N ALA A 197 -3.49 -5.62 -30.12
CA ALA A 197 -4.58 -4.67 -29.84
C ALA A 197 -5.85 -5.35 -29.27
N ASN A 198 -6.38 -4.73 -28.21
CA ASN A 198 -7.79 -4.56 -27.79
C ASN A 198 -8.89 -5.52 -28.27
N ALA A 199 -9.68 -6.02 -27.31
CA ALA A 199 -11.15 -5.96 -27.38
C ALA A 199 -11.79 -6.06 -25.98
N ARG A 200 -12.67 -5.09 -25.68
CA ARG A 200 -13.71 -5.14 -24.62
C ARG A 200 -14.95 -5.85 -25.17
N GLN A 201 -15.66 -6.63 -24.35
CA GLN A 201 -17.14 -6.71 -24.20
C GLN A 201 -17.54 -8.00 -23.45
N THR A 202 -18.01 -7.92 -22.20
CA THR A 202 -19.40 -7.88 -21.69
C THR A 202 -20.03 -9.24 -21.36
N GLN A 203 -20.44 -9.33 -20.08
CA GLN A 203 -21.63 -9.99 -19.49
C GLN A 203 -21.88 -11.49 -19.70
N ALA A 204 -21.94 -12.21 -18.58
CA ALA A 204 -23.13 -12.97 -18.14
C ALA A 204 -23.01 -13.38 -16.66
N ALA A 205 -24.11 -13.22 -15.91
CA ALA A 205 -24.29 -13.78 -14.57
C ALA A 205 -24.46 -15.31 -14.64
N PRO A 206 -24.41 -16.01 -13.48
CA PRO A 206 -25.61 -16.76 -13.12
C PRO A 206 -26.00 -16.65 -11.64
N ALA A 207 -27.29 -16.87 -11.43
CA ALA A 207 -28.02 -16.80 -10.19
C ALA A 207 -27.84 -18.05 -9.30
N ALA A 208 -28.03 -17.80 -8.00
CA ALA A 208 -28.71 -18.62 -6.98
C ALA A 208 -28.51 -20.15 -6.98
N ASN A 209 -27.97 -20.66 -5.88
CA ASN A 209 -28.67 -21.74 -5.18
C ASN A 209 -28.44 -21.71 -3.66
N SER A 210 -29.56 -21.66 -2.96
CA SER A 210 -29.76 -21.85 -1.53
C SER A 210 -29.30 -23.23 -1.05
N ARG A 211 -28.73 -23.32 0.16
CA ARG A 211 -28.93 -24.45 1.08
C ARG A 211 -28.48 -24.14 2.52
N GLN A 212 -29.50 -24.08 3.37
CA GLN A 212 -29.62 -24.70 4.70
C GLN A 212 -28.66 -24.32 5.84
N ALA A 213 -29.32 -23.83 6.88
CA ALA A 213 -28.89 -23.67 8.25
C ALA A 213 -28.38 -24.97 8.89
N GLN A 214 -27.38 -24.84 9.75
CA GLN A 214 -27.18 -25.73 10.89
C GLN A 214 -26.85 -24.90 12.13
N ALA A 215 -27.74 -25.04 13.11
CA ALA A 215 -27.59 -24.55 14.46
C ALA A 215 -26.42 -25.26 15.15
N ALA A 216 -25.61 -24.51 15.90
CA ALA A 216 -24.71 -25.07 16.90
C ALA A 216 -24.99 -24.38 18.23
N GLN A 217 -25.14 -25.24 19.23
CA GLN A 217 -25.77 -25.02 20.52
C GLN A 217 -24.95 -24.15 21.46
N ALA A 218 -25.69 -23.44 22.31
CA ALA A 218 -25.21 -22.72 23.47
C ALA A 218 -24.57 -23.67 24.50
N THR A 219 -23.41 -23.29 25.02
CA THR A 219 -22.92 -23.75 26.32
C THR A 219 -22.96 -22.57 27.29
N ASN A 220 -23.79 -22.74 28.32
CA ASN A 220 -23.92 -21.83 29.45
C ASN A 220 -22.65 -21.87 30.31
N THR A 221 -22.12 -20.68 30.61
CA THR A 221 -21.34 -20.45 31.83
C THR A 221 -21.80 -19.13 32.42
N GLU A 222 -22.78 -19.18 33.33
CA GLU A 222 -23.10 -18.09 34.24
C GLU A 222 -22.17 -18.17 35.45
N ALA A 223 -21.44 -17.09 35.72
CA ALA A 223 -21.20 -16.51 37.05
C ALA A 223 -20.04 -15.50 36.98
N ASN A 224 -20.34 -14.20 36.97
CA ASN A 224 -20.18 -13.38 38.17
C ASN A 224 -20.79 -11.99 37.97
N ALA A 225 -21.84 -11.70 38.73
CA ALA A 225 -22.50 -10.41 38.78
C ALA A 225 -21.69 -9.46 39.68
N GLY A 226 -20.97 -8.52 39.07
CA GLY A 226 -20.60 -7.26 39.70
C GLY A 226 -21.63 -6.21 39.31
N ARG A 227 -22.44 -5.75 40.27
CA ARG A 227 -23.41 -4.66 40.12
C ARG A 227 -22.79 -3.47 39.39
N ALA A 228 -23.32 -3.12 38.22
CA ALA A 228 -23.21 -1.78 37.66
C ALA A 228 -24.61 -1.18 37.65
N ALA A 229 -24.70 0.07 38.10
CA ALA A 229 -25.91 0.86 38.25
C ALA A 229 -26.79 0.82 36.98
N ALA A 230 -28.10 0.99 37.14
CA ALA A 230 -29.03 1.10 36.02
C ALA A 230 -28.53 2.16 35.03
N SER A 231 -28.00 1.72 33.88
CA SER A 231 -27.49 2.61 32.84
C SER A 231 -28.65 3.46 32.31
N PRO A 232 -28.45 4.78 32.10
CA PRO A 232 -29.48 5.64 31.53
C PRO A 232 -29.95 5.08 30.18
N ALA A 233 -31.25 5.16 29.92
CA ALA A 233 -31.81 4.72 28.66
C ALA A 233 -31.28 5.65 27.54
N TYR A 234 -30.32 5.17 26.73
CA TYR A 234 -29.81 5.83 25.52
C TYR A 234 -30.03 4.97 24.28
N ASP A 235 -30.40 5.54 23.14
CA ASP A 235 -30.57 4.77 21.89
C ASP A 235 -29.22 4.37 21.29
N TYR A 236 -28.26 5.29 21.33
CA TYR A 236 -26.93 5.12 20.76
C TYR A 236 -25.84 5.69 21.66
N GLN A 237 -24.67 5.05 21.70
CA GLN A 237 -23.46 5.64 22.25
C GLN A 237 -22.47 5.98 21.14
N VAL A 238 -21.93 7.20 21.16
CA VAL A 238 -20.97 7.66 20.16
C VAL A 238 -19.60 7.05 20.45
N ARG A 239 -19.14 6.15 19.58
CA ARG A 239 -17.83 5.49 19.70
C ARG A 239 -16.71 6.38 19.16
N SER A 240 -16.93 7.03 18.03
CA SER A 240 -15.95 7.95 17.45
C SER A 240 -16.61 9.04 16.63
N ILE A 241 -15.93 10.19 16.56
CA ILE A 241 -16.29 11.35 15.74
C ILE A 241 -15.06 11.71 14.94
N ARG A 242 -15.21 11.89 13.63
CA ARG A 242 -14.14 12.39 12.76
C ARG A 242 -14.66 13.55 11.91
N PRO A 243 -13.90 14.64 11.75
CA PRO A 243 -14.23 15.66 10.75
C PRO A 243 -14.37 15.02 9.36
N SER A 244 -15.38 15.45 8.61
CA SER A 244 -15.59 15.01 7.22
C SER A 244 -15.96 16.21 6.36
N GLY A 245 -14.96 16.74 5.65
CA GLY A 245 -15.11 17.99 4.90
C GLY A 245 -15.26 19.21 5.82
N LYS A 246 -15.67 20.35 5.23
CA LYS A 246 -15.76 21.64 5.94
C LYS A 246 -17.05 21.81 6.75
N SER A 247 -18.09 21.03 6.47
CA SER A 247 -19.46 21.26 6.98
C SER A 247 -20.10 20.03 7.65
N SER A 248 -19.38 18.90 7.74
CA SER A 248 -19.89 17.69 8.40
C SER A 248 -18.87 17.00 9.28
N GLN A 249 -19.37 16.23 10.23
CA GLN A 249 -18.63 15.27 11.04
C GLN A 249 -19.22 13.89 10.76
N PHE A 250 -18.38 12.86 10.80
CA PHE A 250 -18.75 11.47 10.64
C PHE A 250 -18.70 10.76 12.00
N LEU A 251 -19.79 10.11 12.37
CA LEU A 251 -19.99 9.43 13.64
C LEU A 251 -20.06 7.92 13.40
N GLU A 252 -19.32 7.18 14.22
CA GLU A 252 -19.59 5.77 14.47
C GLU A 252 -20.29 5.66 15.82
N MET A 253 -21.52 5.17 15.81
CA MET A 253 -22.36 5.00 16.99
C MET A 253 -22.68 3.52 17.18
N VAL A 254 -22.89 3.11 18.42
CA VAL A 254 -23.24 1.73 18.78
C VAL A 254 -24.60 1.73 19.46
N ASP A 255 -25.53 0.92 18.96
CA ASP A 255 -26.83 0.74 19.61
C ASP A 255 -26.70 -0.13 20.87
N ARG A 256 -27.79 -0.29 21.64
CA ARG A 256 -27.79 -1.14 22.85
C ARG A 256 -27.53 -2.62 22.58
N ARG A 257 -27.69 -3.07 21.34
CA ARG A 257 -27.47 -4.47 20.91
C ARG A 257 -26.04 -4.69 20.41
N GLY A 258 -25.21 -3.64 20.40
CA GLY A 258 -23.84 -3.70 19.89
C GLY A 258 -23.71 -3.47 18.40
N SER A 259 -24.80 -3.20 17.68
CA SER A 259 -24.77 -2.92 16.24
C SER A 259 -24.16 -1.55 15.98
N VAL A 260 -23.24 -1.48 15.03
CA VAL A 260 -22.59 -0.22 14.65
C VAL A 260 -23.40 0.50 13.58
N VAL A 261 -23.78 1.75 13.86
CA VAL A 261 -24.43 2.66 12.92
C VAL A 261 -23.47 3.79 12.56
N LYS A 262 -23.33 4.05 11.26
CA LYS A 262 -22.46 5.08 10.68
C LYS A 262 -23.31 6.18 10.08
N ALA A 263 -23.10 7.43 10.50
CA ALA A 263 -23.88 8.56 10.02
C ALA A 263 -23.08 9.88 10.06
N TYR A 264 -23.53 10.85 9.28
CA TYR A 264 -22.98 12.20 9.27
C TYR A 264 -23.83 13.13 10.13
N ILE A 265 -23.22 14.17 10.70
CA ILE A 265 -23.91 15.30 11.34
C ILE A 265 -23.26 16.61 10.88
N ARG A 266 -23.94 17.74 11.02
CA ARG A 266 -23.39 19.06 10.65
C ARG A 266 -22.22 19.44 11.57
N ALA A 267 -21.12 19.93 10.99
CA ALA A 267 -19.90 20.27 11.74
C ALA A 267 -20.04 21.46 12.69
N THR A 268 -21.08 22.28 12.53
CA THR A 268 -21.40 23.37 13.48
C THR A 268 -21.93 22.84 14.82
N ASP A 269 -22.33 21.56 14.87
CA ASP A 269 -22.74 20.92 16.10
C ASP A 269 -21.51 20.50 16.91
N GLN A 270 -21.30 21.18 18.05
CA GLN A 270 -20.22 20.89 19.00
C GLN A 270 -20.74 20.18 20.27
N SER A 271 -22.04 19.88 20.34
CA SER A 271 -22.67 19.26 21.51
C SER A 271 -22.31 17.79 21.66
N ILE A 272 -22.14 17.08 20.54
CA ILE A 272 -21.80 15.66 20.54
C ILE A 272 -20.28 15.46 20.69
N LYS A 273 -19.90 14.58 21.61
CA LYS A 273 -18.51 14.16 21.84
C LYS A 273 -18.40 12.63 21.85
N ALA A 274 -17.20 12.10 21.64
CA ALA A 274 -16.98 10.67 21.80
C ALA A 274 -17.33 10.25 23.24
N GLY A 275 -18.00 9.12 23.38
CA GLY A 275 -18.57 8.64 24.64
C GLY A 275 -19.97 9.18 24.97
N ALA A 276 -20.45 10.20 24.26
CA ALA A 276 -21.79 10.75 24.49
C ALA A 276 -22.87 9.71 24.18
N CYS A 277 -23.87 9.66 25.05
CA CYS A 277 -25.06 8.84 24.88
C CYS A 277 -26.16 9.71 24.26
N LEU A 278 -26.85 9.19 23.24
CA LEU A 278 -27.85 9.92 22.46
C LEU A 278 -29.21 9.22 22.55
N ASN A 279 -30.27 10.03 22.62
CA ASN A 279 -31.67 9.62 22.58
C ASN A 279 -32.39 10.29 21.40
N ASN A 280 -33.49 9.68 20.96
CA ASN A 280 -34.37 10.21 19.93
C ASN A 280 -33.61 10.59 18.65
N VAL A 281 -32.63 9.77 18.26
CA VAL A 281 -31.77 10.02 17.10
C VAL A 281 -32.57 9.81 15.81
N GLN A 282 -32.74 10.89 15.04
CA GLN A 282 -33.41 10.86 13.74
C GLN A 282 -32.36 10.73 12.64
N ILE A 283 -32.39 9.59 11.93
CA ILE A 283 -31.45 9.29 10.85
C ILE A 283 -32.20 9.30 9.51
N GLU A 284 -31.78 10.19 8.63
CA GLU A 284 -32.27 10.27 7.26
C GLU A 284 -31.26 9.66 6.28
N LYS A 285 -31.76 8.81 5.38
CA LYS A 285 -30.96 8.35 4.23
C LYS A 285 -30.95 9.42 3.15
N LYS A 286 -29.76 9.81 2.70
CA LYS A 286 -29.54 10.79 1.62
C LYS A 286 -28.68 10.15 0.53
N ASN A 287 -28.87 10.60 -0.70
CA ASN A 287 -28.02 10.22 -1.82
C ASN A 287 -27.09 11.37 -2.17
N GLY A 288 -25.81 11.07 -2.34
CA GLY A 288 -24.81 12.01 -2.82
C GLY A 288 -24.02 11.44 -4.00
N ASN A 289 -23.02 12.19 -4.45
CA ASN A 289 -22.15 11.81 -5.58
C ASN A 289 -21.36 10.51 -5.34
N TYR A 290 -21.32 10.01 -4.10
CA TYR A 290 -20.58 8.82 -3.67
C TYR A 290 -21.50 7.69 -3.17
N GLY A 291 -22.81 7.80 -3.40
CA GLY A 291 -23.81 6.81 -2.98
C GLY A 291 -24.69 7.26 -1.82
N GLU A 292 -25.45 6.31 -1.29
CA GLU A 292 -26.35 6.51 -0.15
C GLU A 292 -25.55 6.66 1.15
N TYR A 293 -25.94 7.61 1.99
CA TYR A 293 -25.37 7.83 3.31
C TYR A 293 -26.45 8.22 4.33
N ASN A 294 -26.17 7.95 5.60
CA ASN A 294 -27.04 8.33 6.71
C ASN A 294 -26.66 9.72 7.22
N LEU A 295 -27.63 10.59 7.44
CA LEU A 295 -27.48 11.93 8.02
C LEU A 295 -28.34 12.02 9.29
N ILE A 296 -27.73 12.39 10.41
CA ILE A 296 -28.44 12.71 11.65
C ILE A 296 -29.02 14.12 11.51
N SER A 297 -30.35 14.22 11.53
CA SER A 297 -31.06 15.50 11.46
C SER A 297 -31.50 16.03 12.82
N ALA A 298 -31.64 15.16 13.82
CA ALA A 298 -31.93 15.53 15.22
C ALA A 298 -31.48 14.44 16.20
N TYR A 299 -31.22 14.82 17.45
CA TYR A 299 -30.95 13.94 18.58
C TYR A 299 -31.12 14.72 19.88
N GLN A 300 -31.09 14.01 21.02
CA GLN A 300 -31.01 14.56 22.37
C GLN A 300 -29.84 13.91 23.10
N LEU A 301 -29.07 14.66 23.90
CA LEU A 301 -28.07 14.07 24.77
C LEU A 301 -28.78 13.35 25.93
N ALA A 302 -28.42 12.09 26.17
CA ALA A 302 -28.85 11.38 27.36
C ALA A 302 -28.10 11.95 28.58
N ALA A 303 -28.84 12.17 29.67
CA ALA A 303 -28.29 12.63 30.95
C ALA A 303 -27.45 11.55 31.63
#